data_AF-D0Z0H0-F1
#
_entry.id   AF-D0Z0H0-F1
#
_cell.length_a   1.000
_cell.length_b   1.000
_cell.length_c   1.000
_cell.angle_alpha   90.00
_cell.angle_beta   90.00
_cell.angle_gamma   90.00
#
_symmetry.space_group_name_H-M   'P 1'
#
loop_
_entity.id
_entity.type
_entity.pdbx_description
1 polymer ?
#
loop_
_entity_poly.entity_id
_entity_poly.type
_entity_poly.pdbx_seq_one_letter_code
_entity_poly.pdbx_strand_id
1 'polypeptide(L)' 'MSIYLVNGIKLQGQIESFDQFVILLKNTVNQMVYKHAISTVVPARPVNHHHAATGTAERPQEKIEE' A
#
# COMPACT_ATOMS: atom_id res chain seq x y z
N MET A 1 -6.98 -0.05 -9.70
CA MET A 1 -6.49 -1.17 -8.88
C MET A 1 -7.31 -2.39 -9.23
N SER A 2 -6.74 -3.60 -9.13
CA SER A 2 -7.49 -4.85 -9.21
C SER A 2 -7.47 -5.53 -7.84
N ILE A 3 -8.62 -5.97 -7.36
CA ILE A 3 -8.77 -6.75 -6.12
C ILE A 3 -9.30 -8.12 -6.54
N TYR A 4 -8.56 -9.18 -6.20
CA TYR A 4 -8.99 -10.54 -6.43
C TYR A 4 -9.55 -11.10 -5.13
N LEU A 5 -10.74 -11.69 -5.21
CA LEU A 5 -11.39 -12.33 -4.09
C LEU A 5 -10.93 -13.79 -3.96
N VAL A 6 -11.11 -14.38 -2.78
CA VAL A 6 -10.77 -15.79 -2.50
C VAL A 6 -11.52 -16.78 -3.40
N ASN A 7 -12.68 -16.39 -3.91
CA ASN A 7 -13.48 -17.18 -4.86
C ASN A 7 -13.09 -16.96 -6.34
N GLY A 8 -12.03 -16.19 -6.61
CA GLY A 8 -11.54 -15.92 -7.97
C GLY A 8 -12.20 -14.75 -8.69
N ILE A 9 -13.21 -14.10 -8.10
CA ILE A 9 -13.82 -12.90 -8.70
C ILE A 9 -12.81 -11.74 -8.68
N LYS A 10 -12.72 -11.01 -9.78
CA LYS A 10 -11.90 -9.80 -9.92
C LYS A 10 -12.78 -8.55 -9.84
N LEU A 11 -12.51 -7.71 -8.85
CA LEU A 11 -13.08 -6.37 -8.74
C LEU A 11 -12.08 -5.34 -9.25
N GLN A 12 -12.55 -4.31 -9.93
CA GLN A 12 -11.72 -3.21 -10.42
C GLN A 12 -12.29 -1.88 -9.97
N GLY A 13 -11.39 -0.97 -9.57
CA GLY A 13 -11.77 0.35 -9.11
C GLY A 13 -10.61 1.11 -8.48
N GLN A 14 -10.94 2.23 -7.84
CA GLN A 14 -10.03 2.99 -6.99
C GLN A 14 -10.42 2.78 -5.52
N ILE A 15 -9.42 2.66 -4.66
CA ILE A 15 -9.65 2.63 -3.21
C ILE A 15 -9.99 4.05 -2.80
N GLU A 16 -11.21 4.27 -2.32
CA GLU A 16 -11.66 5.58 -1.85
C GLU A 16 -11.31 5.77 -0.37
N SER A 17 -11.52 4.73 0.44
CA SER A 17 -11.15 4.70 1.85
C SER A 17 -10.99 3.26 2.34
N PHE A 18 -10.43 3.08 3.54
CA PHE A 18 -10.31 1.79 4.20
C PHE A 18 -10.30 1.96 5.72
N ASP A 19 -10.71 0.93 6.44
CA ASP A 19 -10.49 0.80 7.88
C ASP A 19 -9.73 -0.50 8.19
N GLN A 20 -9.80 -1.00 9.41
CA GLN A 20 -9.16 -2.26 9.80
C GLN A 20 -9.68 -3.48 9.03
N PHE A 21 -10.98 -3.55 8.71
CA PHE A 21 -11.65 -4.76 8.22
C PHE A 21 -12.20 -4.65 6.80
N VAL A 22 -12.46 -3.45 6.30
CA VAL A 22 -13.09 -3.20 4.99
C VAL A 22 -12.31 -2.20 4.14
N ILE A 23 -12.60 -2.25 2.84
CA ILE A 23 -12.14 -1.31 1.83
C ILE A 23 -13.38 -0.77 1.11
N LEU A 24 -13.49 0.55 0.97
CA LEU A 24 -14.46 1.17 0.08
C LEU A 24 -13.84 1.27 -1.32
N LEU A 25 -14.36 0.48 -2.26
CA LEU A 25 -13.92 0.44 -3.64
C LEU A 25 -14.90 1.23 -4.51
N LYS A 26 -14.39 2.23 -5.23
CA LYS A 26 -15.14 3.04 -6.17
C LYS A 26 -14.91 2.58 -7.60
N ASN A 27 -16.00 2.27 -8.30
CA ASN A 27 -16.05 2.13 -9.75
C ASN A 27 -17.19 3.01 -10.28
N THR A 28 -18.26 2.44 -10.84
CA THR A 28 -19.51 3.17 -11.16
C THR A 28 -20.26 3.61 -9.91
N VAL A 29 -20.17 2.80 -8.86
CA VAL A 29 -20.73 3.07 -7.52
C VAL A 29 -19.68 2.76 -6.46
N ASN A 30 -19.94 3.18 -5.23
CA ASN A 30 -19.12 2.88 -4.07
C ASN A 30 -19.60 1.55 -3.46
N GLN A 31 -18.71 0.57 -3.35
CA GLN A 31 -19.02 -0.74 -2.76
C GLN A 31 -18.04 -1.08 -1.64
N MET A 32 -18.56 -1.66 -0.56
CA MET A 32 -17.75 -2.13 0.56
C MET A 32 -17.26 -3.55 0.29
N VAL A 33 -15.95 -3.78 0.43
CA VAL A 33 -15.31 -5.09 0.26
C VAL A 33 -14.64 -5.49 1.57
N TYR A 34 -15.02 -6.64 2.13
CA TYR A 34 -14.42 -7.16 3.34
C TYR A 34 -13.06 -7.80 3.07
N LYS A 35 -12.04 -7.47 3.88
CA LYS A 35 -10.67 -7.97 3.69
C LYS A 35 -10.54 -9.48 3.81
N HIS A 36 -11.38 -10.14 4.61
CA HIS A 36 -11.37 -11.61 4.74
C HIS A 36 -11.73 -12.33 3.43
N ALA A 37 -12.43 -11.65 2.52
CA ALA A 37 -12.80 -12.19 1.21
C ALA A 37 -11.77 -11.86 0.12
N ILE A 38 -10.74 -11.06 0.42
CA ILE A 38 -9.72 -10.64 -0.54
C ILE A 38 -8.54 -11.60 -0.48
N SER A 39 -8.10 -12.10 -1.64
CA SER A 39 -6.87 -12.88 -1.78
C SER A 39 -5.66 -12.00 -2.13
N THR A 40 -5.82 -11.08 -3.09
CA THR A 40 -4.72 -10.19 -3.51
C THR A 40 -5.21 -8.81 -3.94
N VAL A 41 -4.35 -7.81 -3.77
CA VAL A 41 -4.55 -6.44 -4.29
C VAL A 41 -3.39 -6.12 -5.22
N VAL A 42 -3.71 -5.78 -6.46
CA VAL A 42 -2.71 -5.52 -7.51
C VAL A 42 -2.84 -4.06 -7.99
N PRO A 43 -1.77 -3.25 -7.84
CA PRO A 43 -1.79 -1.89 -8.30
C PRO A 43 -1.71 -1.79 -9.82
N ALA A 44 -2.34 -0.75 -10.37
CA ALA A 44 -2.37 -0.54 -11.82
C ALA A 44 -0.99 -0.13 -12.38
N ARG A 45 -0.11 0.37 -11.52
CA ARG A 45 1.28 0.75 -11.79
C ARG A 45 2.10 0.43 -10.54
N PRO A 46 3.42 0.21 -10.66
CA PRO A 46 4.30 0.09 -9.50
C PRO A 46 4.10 1.27 -8.53
N VAL A 47 3.96 0.96 -7.24
CA VAL A 47 3.84 1.96 -6.19
C VAL A 47 5.23 2.27 -5.68
N ASN A 48 5.60 3.55 -5.65
CA ASN A 48 6.87 3.94 -5.06
C ASN A 48 6.71 3.96 -3.54
N HIS A 49 7.32 2.98 -2.88
CA HIS A 49 7.36 2.97 -1.42
C HIS A 49 8.52 3.86 -1.01
N HIS A 50 8.22 5.01 -0.39
CA HIS A 50 9.22 5.76 0.36
C HIS A 50 9.62 4.92 1.58
N HIS A 51 10.48 3.93 1.35
CA HIS A 51 11.22 3.32 2.44
C HIS A 51 12.11 4.44 2.96
N ALA A 52 11.84 4.93 4.17
CA ALA A 52 12.72 5.89 4.82
C ALA A 52 14.09 5.22 4.91
N ALA A 53 14.99 5.57 3.99
CA ALA A 53 16.40 5.30 4.16
C ALA A 53 16.82 6.18 5.34
N THR A 54 16.79 5.62 6.55
CA THR A 54 17.49 6.19 7.69
C THR A 54 18.95 6.27 7.31
N GLY A 55 19.37 7.48 6.93
CA GLY A 55 20.74 7.78 6.58
C GLY A 55 21.64 7.40 7.75
N THR A 56 22.61 6.52 7.48
CA THR A 56 23.84 6.42 8.25
C THR A 56 24.50 7.80 8.20
N ALA A 57 24.31 8.58 9.26
CA ALA A 57 25.08 9.79 9.50
C ALA A 57 26.54 9.36 9.75
N GLU A 58 27.42 9.60 8.78
CA GLU A 58 28.86 9.54 8.99
C GLU A 58 29.21 10.56 10.08
N ARG A 59 29.64 10.07 11.26
CA ARG A 59 30.18 10.93 12.33
C ARG A 59 31.50 11.51 11.83
N PRO A 60 31.69 12.83 11.78
CA PRO A 60 33.00 13.41 11.52
C PRO A 60 33.96 12.97 12.62
N GLN A 61 35.07 12.35 12.24
CA GLN A 61 36.13 11.95 13.14
C GLN A 61 36.88 13.22 13.55
N GLU A 62 36.66 13.66 14.79
CA GLU A 62 37.32 14.83 15.36
C GLU A 62 38.83 14.54 15.45
N LYS A 63 39.58 15.12 14.53
CA LYS A 63 41.04 15.06 14.50
C LYS A 63 41.54 15.94 15.64
N ILE A 64 41.96 15.31 16.73
CA ILE A 64 42.74 15.97 17.77
C ILE A 64 44.11 16.26 17.15
N GLU A 65 44.32 17.50 16.70
CA GLU A 65 45.66 18.04 16.47
C GLU A 65 46.15 18.68 17.79
N GLU A 66 47.43 18.44 18.03
CA GLU A 66 48.24 18.70 19.24
C GLU A 66 48.22 20.15 19.76
#